data_AF-A0A141RP26-F1
#
_entry.id   AF-A0A141RP26-F1
#
_cell.length_a   1.000
_cell.length_b   1.000
_cell.length_c   1.000
_cell.angle_alpha   90.00
_cell.angle_beta   90.00
_cell.angle_gamma   90.00
#
_symmetry.space_group_name_H-M   'P 1'
#
loop_
_entity.id
_entity.type
_entity.pdbx_description
1 polymer ?
#
loop_
_entity_poly.entity_id
_entity_poly.type
_entity_poly.pdbx_seq_one_letter_code
_entity_poly.pdbx_strand_id
1 'polypeptide(L)'
;RAQTYLQGIYASALSEDMTDNATEEITELLRRNHKLKEADDDDFTIRSQQELSSMLNSTTDLMTTLLACIAGISLVVGGIGIMNIMYVSVTERTREIGLRMSVGARGVDILSQFLIEAILISITGGLIGVIIGCGASWVVKSV
;
A
#
# COMPACT_ATOMS: atom_id res chain seq x y z
N ARG A 1 35.67 9.14 -37.12
CA ARG A 1 34.33 9.76 -36.97
C ARG A 1 34.35 10.50 -35.64
N ALA A 2 34.24 11.83 -35.63
CA ALA A 2 34.16 12.58 -34.39
C ALA A 2 32.86 12.20 -33.66
N GLN A 3 32.93 11.87 -32.38
CA GLN A 3 31.74 11.72 -31.55
C GLN A 3 31.21 13.12 -31.25
N THR A 4 30.01 13.41 -31.75
CA THR A 4 29.37 14.73 -31.63
C THR A 4 28.38 14.80 -30.46
N TYR A 5 28.32 13.78 -29.61
CA TYR A 5 27.40 13.71 -28.47
C TYR A 5 28.05 13.01 -27.28
N LEU A 6 27.67 13.44 -26.07
CA LEU A 6 27.98 12.78 -24.80
C LEU A 6 26.73 12.03 -24.32
N GLN A 7 26.90 10.80 -23.83
CA GLN A 7 25.79 9.98 -23.32
C GLN A 7 25.31 10.41 -21.93
N GLY A 8 26.18 11.02 -21.12
CA GLY A 8 25.85 11.48 -19.78
C GLY A 8 27.06 12.14 -19.11
N ILE A 9 26.77 13.11 -18.24
CA ILE A 9 27.74 13.76 -17.37
C ILE A 9 27.21 13.59 -15.95
N TYR A 10 28.04 13.05 -15.07
CA TYR A 10 27.70 12.90 -13.66
C TYR A 10 28.31 14.04 -12.86
N ALA A 11 27.46 14.71 -12.07
CA ALA A 11 27.87 15.74 -11.13
C ALA A 11 27.24 15.43 -9.77
N SER A 12 27.95 15.73 -8.69
CA SER A 12 27.46 15.58 -7.32
C SER A 12 27.36 16.95 -6.67
N ALA A 13 26.23 17.23 -6.04
CA ALA A 13 26.11 18.36 -5.13
C ALA A 13 26.91 18.09 -3.84
N LEU A 14 27.29 19.15 -3.13
CA LEU A 14 28.01 19.07 -1.85
C LEU A 14 27.11 18.54 -0.71
N SER A 15 25.80 18.79 -0.81
CA SER A 15 24.77 18.32 0.12
C SER A 15 23.46 18.07 -0.63
N GLU A 16 22.57 17.28 -0.01
CA GLU A 16 21.26 16.93 -0.55
C GLU A 16 20.39 18.18 -0.81
N ASP A 17 20.37 19.13 0.14
CA ASP A 17 19.61 20.39 0.06
C ASP A 17 20.06 21.33 -1.06
N MET A 18 21.30 21.17 -1.56
CA MET A 18 21.86 22.02 -2.62
C MET A 18 21.66 21.43 -4.02
N THR A 19 21.01 20.27 -4.13
CA THR A 19 20.82 19.56 -5.41
C THR A 19 19.97 20.39 -6.39
N ASP A 20 18.93 21.05 -5.91
CA ASP A 20 18.03 21.87 -6.75
C ASP A 20 18.77 23.11 -7.26
N ASN A 21 19.46 23.84 -6.37
CA ASN A 21 20.29 24.99 -6.73
C ASN A 21 21.41 24.60 -7.71
N ALA A 22 22.07 23.45 -7.49
CA ALA A 22 23.10 22.95 -8.39
C ALA A 22 22.52 22.58 -9.77
N THR A 23 21.30 22.03 -9.81
CA THR A 23 20.60 21.73 -11.07
C THR A 23 20.31 23.02 -11.84
N GLU A 24 19.87 24.07 -11.16
CA GLU A 24 19.60 25.39 -11.77
C GLU A 24 20.89 26.05 -12.29
N GLU A 25 21.95 26.07 -11.49
CA GLU A 25 23.26 26.60 -11.91
C GLU A 25 23.84 25.84 -13.11
N ILE A 26 23.77 24.51 -13.11
CA ILE A 26 24.21 23.68 -14.24
C ILE A 26 23.37 23.96 -15.48
N THR A 27 22.05 24.15 -15.33
CA THR A 27 21.16 24.52 -16.42
C THR A 27 21.58 25.84 -17.05
N GLU A 28 21.80 26.87 -16.24
CA GLU A 28 22.20 28.20 -16.73
C GLU A 28 23.56 28.14 -17.45
N LEU A 29 24.53 27.43 -16.87
CA LEU A 29 25.85 27.24 -17.46
C LEU A 29 25.79 26.50 -18.80
N LEU A 30 24.95 25.47 -18.92
CA LEU A 30 24.79 24.72 -20.17
C LEU A 30 24.08 25.56 -21.23
N ARG A 31 22.99 26.27 -20.91
CA ARG A 31 22.31 27.18 -21.87
C ARG A 31 23.26 28.25 -22.39
N ARG A 32 24.07 28.85 -21.51
CA ARG A 32 25.06 29.86 -21.89
C ARG A 32 26.15 29.28 -22.80
N ASN A 33 26.67 28.09 -22.50
CA ASN A 33 27.69 27.44 -23.33
C ASN A 33 27.15 26.97 -24.69
N HIS A 34 25.91 26.49 -24.73
CA HIS A 34 25.22 26.05 -25.94
C HIS A 34 24.65 27.22 -26.76
N LYS A 35 24.75 28.45 -26.23
CA LYS A 35 24.27 29.70 -26.86
C LYS A 35 22.77 29.68 -27.18
N LEU A 36 21.99 28.97 -26.34
CA LEU A 36 20.53 28.90 -26.44
C LEU A 36 19.94 30.24 -25.99
N LYS A 37 18.99 30.78 -26.77
CA LYS A 37 18.22 31.96 -26.38
C LYS A 37 17.12 31.55 -25.40
N GLU A 38 16.49 32.53 -24.74
CA GLU A 38 15.37 32.27 -23.82
C GLU A 38 14.18 31.56 -24.51
N ALA A 39 14.02 31.76 -25.81
CA ALA A 39 12.96 31.15 -26.62
C ALA A 39 13.35 29.80 -27.25
N ASP A 40 14.61 29.37 -27.13
CA ASP A 40 15.07 28.09 -27.66
C ASP A 40 14.82 26.98 -26.64
N ASP A 41 14.41 25.80 -27.12
CA ASP A 41 14.28 24.59 -26.31
C ASP A 41 15.66 24.07 -25.86
N ASP A 42 15.72 23.47 -24.69
CA ASP A 42 16.95 22.86 -24.16
C ASP A 42 17.30 21.58 -24.94
N ASP A 43 18.56 21.46 -25.37
CA ASP A 43 19.10 20.27 -26.06
C ASP A 43 19.73 19.24 -25.10
N PHE A 44 19.58 19.47 -23.79
CA PHE A 44 20.06 18.61 -22.72
C PHE A 44 18.95 18.29 -21.71
N THR A 45 19.12 17.21 -20.96
CA THR A 45 18.21 16.83 -19.88
C THR A 45 19.02 16.59 -18.63
N ILE A 46 18.75 17.37 -17.58
CA ILE A 46 19.34 17.16 -16.26
C ILE A 46 18.34 16.35 -15.46
N ARG A 47 18.78 15.21 -14.93
CA ARG A 47 17.99 14.40 -14.00
C ARG A 47 18.72 14.30 -12.69
N SER A 48 18.06 14.72 -11.62
CA SER A 48 18.60 14.53 -10.28
C SER A 48 18.34 13.09 -9.82
N GLN A 49 19.22 12.58 -8.95
CA GLN A 49 18.97 11.30 -8.29
C GLN A 49 17.67 11.34 -7.46
N GLN A 50 17.30 12.52 -6.96
CA GLN A 50 16.08 12.74 -6.19
C GLN A 50 14.82 12.56 -7.04
N GLU A 51 14.83 13.02 -8.29
CA GLU A 51 13.72 12.88 -9.22
C GLU A 51 13.48 11.40 -9.57
N LEU A 52 14.57 10.65 -9.80
CA LEU A 52 14.50 9.20 -10.04
C LEU A 52 13.97 8.43 -8.82
N SER A 53 14.48 8.74 -7.62
CA SER A 53 14.00 8.13 -6.37
C SER A 53 12.53 8.45 -6.11
N SER A 54 12.12 9.70 -6.35
CA SER A 54 10.73 10.15 -6.17
C SER A 54 9.78 9.43 -7.13
N MET A 55 10.20 9.21 -8.38
CA MET A 55 9.42 8.45 -9.36
C MET A 55 9.25 6.97 -8.96
N LEU A 56 10.31 6.33 -8.47
CA LEU A 56 10.26 4.95 -7.98
C LEU A 56 9.39 4.80 -6.72
N ASN A 57 9.51 5.74 -5.78
CA ASN A 57 8.67 5.78 -4.58
C ASN A 57 7.20 5.97 -4.95
N SER A 58 6.89 6.93 -5.83
CA SER A 58 5.52 7.17 -6.30
C SER A 58 4.92 5.92 -6.94
N THR A 59 5.69 5.19 -7.75
CA THR A 59 5.23 3.94 -8.38
C THR A 59 4.97 2.86 -7.33
N THR A 60 5.85 2.71 -6.35
CA THR A 60 5.72 1.74 -5.26
C THR A 60 4.52 2.06 -4.37
N ASP A 61 4.28 3.33 -4.07
CA ASP A 61 3.15 3.80 -3.29
C ASP A 61 1.82 3.54 -4.01
N LEU A 62 1.78 3.77 -5.32
CA LEU A 62 0.61 3.43 -6.14
C LEU A 62 0.31 1.93 -6.11
N MET A 63 1.33 1.08 -6.27
CA MET A 63 1.17 -0.38 -6.19
C MET A 63 0.71 -0.83 -4.80
N THR A 64 1.30 -0.27 -3.74
CA THR A 64 0.94 -0.55 -2.35
C THR A 64 -0.50 -0.16 -2.07
N THR A 65 -0.92 1.01 -2.52
CA THR A 65 -2.30 1.51 -2.37
C THR A 65 -3.28 0.60 -3.11
N LEU A 66 -2.97 0.21 -4.34
CA LEU A 66 -3.80 -0.71 -5.12
C LEU A 66 -3.97 -2.06 -4.42
N LEU A 67 -2.86 -2.65 -3.93
CA LEU A 67 -2.90 -3.90 -3.18
C LEU A 67 -3.69 -3.76 -1.87
N ALA A 68 -3.54 -2.65 -1.16
CA ALA A 68 -4.31 -2.36 0.04
C ALA A 68 -5.82 -2.25 -0.25
N CYS A 69 -6.21 -1.64 -1.37
CA CYS A 69 -7.61 -1.59 -1.81
C CYS A 69 -8.16 -3.00 -2.09
N ILE A 70 -7.42 -3.85 -2.81
CA ILE A 70 -7.83 -5.23 -3.09
C ILE A 70 -7.96 -6.04 -1.81
N ALA A 71 -6.99 -5.90 -0.89
CA ALA A 71 -7.03 -6.52 0.43
C ALA A 71 -8.26 -6.04 1.23
N GLY A 72 -8.57 -4.75 1.19
CA GLY A 72 -9.76 -4.17 1.82
C GLY A 72 -11.07 -4.74 1.27
N ILE A 73 -11.21 -4.84 -0.05
CA ILE A 73 -12.37 -5.47 -0.69
C ILE A 73 -12.49 -6.94 -0.24
N SER A 74 -11.37 -7.66 -0.21
CA SER A 74 -11.33 -9.06 0.22
C SER A 74 -11.76 -9.24 1.68
N LEU A 75 -11.37 -8.30 2.55
CA LEU A 75 -11.79 -8.28 3.94
C LEU A 75 -13.30 -8.07 4.08
N VAL A 76 -13.88 -7.16 3.29
CA VAL A 76 -15.33 -6.91 3.28
C VAL A 76 -16.09 -8.15 2.81
N VAL A 77 -15.67 -8.78 1.72
CA VAL A 77 -16.29 -10.02 1.21
C VAL A 77 -16.17 -11.15 2.25
N GLY A 78 -15.02 -11.27 2.91
CA GLY A 78 -14.83 -12.21 4.02
C GLY A 78 -15.79 -11.93 5.19
N GLY A 79 -15.97 -10.67 5.56
CA GLY A 79 -16.93 -10.25 6.58
C GLY A 79 -18.38 -10.60 6.25
N ILE A 80 -18.78 -10.42 4.98
CA ILE A 80 -20.10 -10.84 4.48
C ILE A 80 -20.26 -12.37 4.59
N GLY A 81 -19.19 -13.13 4.30
CA GLY A 81 -19.18 -14.59 4.47
C GLY A 81 -19.39 -15.00 5.93
N ILE A 82 -18.69 -14.37 6.87
CA ILE A 82 -18.85 -14.62 8.31
C ILE A 82 -20.27 -14.28 8.74
N MET A 83 -20.82 -13.15 8.30
CA MET A 83 -22.20 -12.76 8.59
C MET A 83 -23.19 -13.84 8.13
N ASN A 84 -23.01 -14.40 6.93
CA ASN A 84 -23.90 -15.43 6.41
C ASN A 84 -23.85 -16.72 7.24
N ILE A 85 -22.66 -17.17 7.62
CA ILE A 85 -22.49 -18.36 8.46
C ILE A 85 -23.12 -18.12 9.84
N MET A 86 -22.91 -16.95 10.43
CA MET A 86 -23.54 -16.59 11.71
C MET A 86 -25.07 -16.48 11.61
N TYR A 87 -25.60 -15.98 10.49
CA TYR A 87 -27.05 -15.95 10.26
C TYR A 87 -27.62 -17.38 10.24
N VAL A 88 -27.02 -18.28 9.45
CA VAL A 88 -27.47 -19.67 9.37
C VAL A 88 -27.37 -20.37 10.74
N SER A 89 -26.25 -20.23 11.44
CA SER A 89 -26.05 -20.89 12.74
C SER A 89 -27.03 -20.40 13.83
N VAL A 90 -27.39 -19.12 13.82
CA VAL A 90 -28.43 -18.57 14.70
C VAL A 90 -29.79 -19.15 14.33
N THR A 91 -30.12 -19.22 13.03
CA THR A 91 -31.41 -19.76 12.57
C THR A 91 -31.59 -21.24 12.95
N GLU A 92 -30.53 -22.05 12.87
CA GLU A 92 -30.55 -23.46 13.29
C GLU A 92 -30.78 -23.62 14.80
N ARG A 93 -30.21 -22.73 15.63
CA ARG A 93 -30.33 -22.76 17.09
C ARG A 93 -31.52 -21.96 17.64
N THR A 94 -32.41 -21.44 16.79
CA THR A 94 -33.57 -20.61 17.19
C THR A 94 -34.43 -21.25 18.28
N ARG A 95 -34.68 -22.56 18.20
CA ARG A 95 -35.49 -23.30 19.18
C ARG A 95 -34.84 -23.31 20.57
N GLU A 96 -33.53 -23.46 20.62
CA GLU A 96 -32.76 -23.45 21.87
C GLU A 96 -32.72 -22.06 22.51
N ILE A 97 -32.59 -21.02 21.69
CA ILE A 97 -32.64 -19.61 22.13
C ILE A 97 -34.02 -19.31 22.75
N GLY A 98 -35.11 -19.73 22.10
CA GLY A 98 -36.47 -19.58 22.61
C GLY A 98 -36.68 -20.28 23.96
N LEU A 99 -36.08 -21.46 24.14
CA LEU A 99 -36.12 -22.18 25.42
C LEU A 99 -35.36 -21.40 26.52
N ARG A 100 -34.16 -20.89 26.24
CA ARG A 100 -33.37 -20.10 27.20
C ARG A 100 -34.07 -18.81 27.61
N MET A 101 -34.69 -18.10 26.67
CA MET A 101 -35.46 -16.88 26.96
C MET A 101 -36.68 -17.17 27.83
N SER A 102 -37.34 -18.31 27.61
CA SER A 102 -38.51 -18.74 28.40
C SER A 102 -38.16 -19.06 29.86
N VAL A 103 -36.90 -19.43 30.13
CA VAL A 103 -36.37 -19.68 31.49
C VAL A 103 -35.82 -18.40 32.13
N GLY A 104 -35.86 -17.26 31.43
CA GLY A 104 -35.54 -15.93 31.98
C GLY A 104 -34.25 -15.29 31.45
N ALA A 105 -33.59 -15.89 30.44
CA ALA A 105 -32.44 -15.24 29.79
C ALA A 105 -32.88 -13.96 29.05
N ARG A 106 -32.09 -12.88 29.16
CA ARG A 106 -32.37 -11.62 28.46
C ARG A 106 -31.86 -11.71 27.02
N GLY A 107 -32.54 -11.05 26.08
CA GLY A 107 -32.10 -10.99 24.68
C GLY A 107 -30.68 -10.42 24.50
N VAL A 108 -30.25 -9.54 25.41
CA VAL A 108 -28.89 -8.98 25.45
C VAL A 108 -27.84 -10.05 25.77
N ASP A 109 -28.16 -11.03 26.61
CA ASP A 109 -27.24 -12.13 26.95
C ASP A 109 -27.00 -13.02 25.73
N ILE A 110 -28.05 -13.26 24.94
CA ILE A 110 -27.97 -14.01 23.69
C ILE A 110 -27.18 -13.22 22.63
N LEU A 111 -27.46 -11.93 22.48
CA LEU A 111 -26.74 -11.07 21.52
C LEU A 111 -25.24 -11.02 21.84
N SER A 112 -24.90 -10.82 23.11
CA SER A 112 -23.50 -10.77 23.54
C SER A 112 -22.79 -12.11 23.33
N GLN A 113 -23.46 -13.25 23.52
CA GLN A 113 -22.90 -14.57 23.20
C GLN A 113 -22.52 -14.67 21.72
N PHE A 114 -23.44 -14.31 20.80
CA PHE A 114 -23.17 -14.39 19.36
C PHE A 114 -22.14 -13.37 18.90
N LEU A 115 -22.14 -12.17 19.50
CA LEU A 115 -21.12 -11.16 19.21
C LEU A 115 -19.73 -11.68 19.59
N ILE A 116 -19.59 -12.28 20.76
CA ILE A 116 -18.33 -12.88 21.21
C ILE A 116 -17.91 -14.04 20.29
N GLU A 117 -18.85 -14.90 19.90
CA GLU A 117 -18.59 -16.00 18.94
C GLU A 117 -18.06 -15.47 17.60
N ALA A 118 -18.71 -14.45 17.03
CA ALA A 118 -18.28 -13.81 15.78
C ALA A 118 -16.91 -13.11 15.90
N ILE A 119 -16.66 -12.41 17.01
CA ILE A 119 -15.38 -11.75 17.29
C ILE A 119 -14.27 -12.80 17.41
N LEU A 120 -14.49 -13.90 18.12
CA LEU A 120 -13.50 -14.98 18.26
C LEU A 120 -13.16 -15.62 16.91
N ILE A 121 -14.16 -15.89 16.06
CA ILE A 121 -13.94 -16.40 14.70
C ILE A 121 -13.12 -15.39 13.86
N SER A 122 -13.46 -14.10 13.97
CA SER A 122 -12.76 -13.05 13.22
C SER A 122 -11.30 -12.88 13.66
N ILE A 123 -11.05 -12.86 14.97
CA ILE A 123 -9.70 -12.74 15.54
C ILE A 123 -8.85 -13.97 15.20
N THR A 124 -9.41 -15.18 15.34
CA THR A 124 -8.67 -16.41 15.02
C THR A 124 -8.33 -16.51 13.53
N GLY A 125 -9.28 -16.20 12.65
CA GLY A 125 -9.04 -16.12 11.21
C GLY A 125 -7.99 -15.06 10.85
N GLY A 126 -8.07 -13.87 11.45
CA GLY A 126 -7.08 -12.80 11.28
C GLY A 126 -5.68 -13.21 11.75
N LEU A 127 -5.57 -13.84 12.92
CA LEU A 127 -4.30 -14.31 13.46
C LEU A 127 -3.67 -15.38 12.56
N ILE A 128 -4.46 -16.36 12.09
CA ILE A 128 -4.01 -17.38 11.15
C ILE A 128 -3.55 -16.74 9.84
N GLY A 129 -4.32 -15.78 9.31
CA GLY A 129 -3.96 -15.03 8.11
C GLY A 129 -2.62 -14.29 8.25
N VAL A 130 -2.39 -13.60 9.37
CA VAL A 130 -1.12 -12.92 9.66
C VAL A 130 0.04 -13.91 9.74
N ILE A 131 -0.13 -15.04 10.43
CA ILE A 131 0.91 -16.08 10.55
C ILE A 131 1.28 -16.61 9.16
N ILE A 132 0.29 -16.95 8.33
CA ILE A 132 0.52 -17.44 6.96
C ILE A 132 1.18 -16.36 6.10
N GLY A 133 0.72 -15.11 6.19
CA GLY A 133 1.28 -13.99 5.44
C GLY A 133 2.74 -13.71 5.78
N CYS A 134 3.08 -13.63 7.07
CA CYS A 134 4.46 -13.48 7.53
C CYS A 134 5.32 -14.69 7.15
N GLY A 135 4.79 -15.91 7.28
CA GLY A 135 5.48 -17.13 6.86
C GLY A 135 5.80 -17.15 5.37
N ALA A 136 4.83 -16.81 4.53
CA ALA A 136 5.02 -16.70 3.08
C ALA A 136 6.04 -15.62 2.72
N SER A 137 5.97 -14.44 3.37
CA SER A 137 6.96 -13.37 3.16
C SER A 137 8.38 -13.81 3.52
N TRP A 138 8.55 -14.55 4.61
CA TRP A 138 9.85 -15.10 5.00
C TRP A 138 10.38 -16.10 3.97
N VAL A 139 9.54 -17.01 3.47
CA VAL A 139 9.91 -17.97 2.42
C VAL A 139 10.34 -17.25 1.14
N VAL A 140 9.58 -16.25 0.69
CA VAL A 140 9.92 -15.46 -0.50
C VAL A 140 11.25 -14.71 -0.32
N LYS A 141 11.53 -14.19 0.88
CA LYS A 141 12.82 -13.55 1.17
C LYS A 141 13.99 -14.54 1.16
N SER A 142 13.75 -15.80 1.50
CA SER A 142 14.78 -16.83 1.59
C SER A 142 15.14 -17.48 0.25
N VAL A 143 14.31 -17.28 -0.78
CA VAL A 143 14.54 -17.69 -2.18
C VAL A 143 15.29 -16.60 -2.91
#